data_AF-A0A7C1AKC5-F1
#
_entry.id   AF-A0A7C1AKC5-F1
#
_cell.length_a   1.000
_cell.length_b   1.000
_cell.length_c   1.000
_cell.angle_alpha   90.00
_cell.angle_beta   90.00
_cell.angle_gamma   90.00
#
_symmetry.space_group_name_H-M   'P 1'
#
loop_
_entity.id
_entity.type
_entity.pdbx_description
1 polymer ?
#
loop_
_entity_poly.entity_id
_entity_poly.type
_entity_poly.pdbx_seq_one_letter_code
_entity_poly.pdbx_strand_id
1 'polypeptide(L)'
;MSQWRKSNDALGTVNRGDPCESGLCTLCRCDCAGRCETWLASLRGRKLLYPRDYSFVTAGSANTTHVGVSYNSIRIDGYLYGAHGLPKGLTNSEDDCIFPNVSLEGEFGQKVKTKFKVPIMTGALGSTFIAAKYWESFAIGAALVGIPIVVGENVVGIDKQAVIENGKIKKAPELDKRIQTFLRYF
;
A
#
# COMPACT_ATOMS: atom_id res chain seq x y z
N MET A 1 -22.37 -15.18 -10.76
CA MET A 1 -21.46 -15.32 -11.92
C MET A 1 -20.55 -14.10 -11.92
N SER A 2 -19.24 -14.26 -11.73
CA SER A 2 -18.31 -13.12 -11.70
C SER A 2 -18.24 -12.48 -13.08
N GLN A 3 -18.66 -11.22 -13.20
CA GLN A 3 -18.52 -10.47 -14.44
C GLN A 3 -17.16 -9.78 -14.49
N TRP A 4 -16.37 -10.09 -15.51
CA TRP A 4 -15.08 -9.46 -15.74
C TRP A 4 -15.25 -8.12 -16.46
N ARG A 5 -14.52 -7.09 -16.00
CA ARG A 5 -14.56 -5.78 -16.65
C ARG A 5 -13.84 -5.84 -18.00
N LYS A 6 -14.43 -5.18 -19.00
CA LYS A 6 -13.81 -5.03 -20.32
C LYS A 6 -12.64 -4.06 -20.31
N SER A 7 -12.62 -3.09 -19.40
CA SER A 7 -11.58 -2.06 -19.31
C SER A 7 -10.57 -2.35 -18.20
N ASN A 8 -9.31 -2.04 -18.49
CA ASN A 8 -8.24 -1.93 -17.51
C ASN A 8 -7.66 -0.51 -17.60
N ASP A 9 -8.01 0.31 -16.62
CA ASP A 9 -7.63 1.71 -16.50
C ASP A 9 -6.12 1.89 -16.26
N ALA A 10 -5.51 1.02 -15.44
CA ALA A 10 -4.08 1.05 -15.18
C ALA A 10 -3.25 0.93 -16.48
N LEU A 11 -3.67 0.07 -17.41
CA LEU A 11 -3.00 -0.13 -18.70
C LEU A 11 -3.60 0.70 -19.85
N GLY A 12 -4.74 1.35 -19.62
CA GLY A 12 -5.51 2.05 -20.67
C GLY A 12 -5.99 1.11 -21.79
N THR A 13 -6.18 -0.17 -21.48
CA THR A 13 -6.58 -1.22 -22.42
C THR A 13 -8.08 -1.51 -22.30
N VAL A 14 -8.68 -1.99 -23.39
CA VAL A 14 -10.08 -2.41 -23.40
C VAL A 14 -10.30 -3.60 -24.32
N ASN A 15 -11.04 -4.58 -23.82
CA ASN A 15 -11.50 -5.73 -24.56
C ASN A 15 -12.72 -5.37 -25.42
N ARG A 16 -12.70 -5.78 -26.68
CA ARG A 16 -13.82 -5.61 -27.61
C ARG A 16 -15.03 -6.49 -27.23
N GLY A 17 -14.76 -7.76 -26.96
CA GLY A 17 -15.76 -8.79 -26.68
C GLY A 17 -15.94 -9.04 -25.18
N ASP A 18 -16.46 -10.22 -24.84
CA ASP A 18 -16.66 -10.62 -23.45
C ASP A 18 -15.37 -11.23 -22.88
N PRO A 19 -14.81 -10.63 -21.81
CA PRO A 19 -13.59 -11.12 -21.19
C PRO A 19 -13.86 -12.39 -20.38
N CYS A 20 -12.93 -13.34 -20.44
CA CYS A 20 -12.91 -14.52 -19.57
C CYS A 20 -11.85 -14.37 -18.47
N GLU A 21 -11.65 -15.41 -17.67
CA GLU A 21 -10.76 -15.41 -16.50
C GLU A 21 -9.32 -14.97 -16.81
N SER A 22 -8.83 -15.21 -18.04
CA SER A 22 -7.51 -14.75 -18.48
C SER A 22 -7.41 -13.23 -18.68
N GLY A 23 -8.52 -12.50 -18.59
CA GLY A 23 -8.61 -11.09 -18.96
C GLY A 23 -8.72 -10.85 -20.47
N LEU A 24 -8.74 -11.91 -21.30
CA LEU A 24 -8.89 -11.82 -22.76
C LEU A 24 -10.32 -12.09 -23.22
N CYS A 25 -10.65 -11.64 -24.43
CA CYS A 25 -11.93 -11.96 -25.06
C CYS A 25 -12.05 -13.46 -25.32
N THR A 26 -13.26 -14.02 -25.19
CA THR A 26 -13.54 -15.42 -25.58
C THR A 26 -13.34 -15.70 -27.07
N LEU A 27 -13.34 -14.66 -27.93
CA LEU A 27 -13.12 -14.76 -29.37
C LEU A 27 -12.23 -13.60 -29.89
N CYS A 28 -11.12 -13.96 -30.54
CA CYS A 28 -10.29 -13.06 -31.34
C CYS A 28 -10.77 -13.04 -32.80
N ARG A 29 -10.84 -11.85 -33.40
CA ARG A 29 -11.19 -11.66 -34.82
C ARG A 29 -10.09 -10.94 -35.57
N CYS A 30 -9.95 -11.22 -36.86
CA CYS A 30 -9.01 -10.54 -37.74
C CYS A 30 -9.35 -9.06 -37.97
N ASP A 31 -10.64 -8.70 -37.92
CA ASP A 31 -11.15 -7.33 -38.07
C ASP A 31 -11.30 -6.59 -36.73
N CYS A 32 -10.61 -7.04 -35.69
CA CYS A 32 -10.64 -6.39 -34.39
C CYS A 32 -9.92 -5.03 -34.44
N ALA A 33 -10.59 -3.96 -33.98
CA ALA A 33 -10.00 -2.62 -33.85
C ALA A 33 -8.86 -2.54 -32.79
N GLY A 34 -8.56 -3.64 -32.09
CA GLY A 34 -7.44 -3.73 -31.16
C GLY A 34 -7.71 -3.09 -29.80
N ARG A 35 -6.66 -2.54 -29.18
CA ARG A 35 -6.63 -1.89 -27.85
C ARG A 35 -6.76 -2.80 -26.62
N CYS A 36 -6.96 -4.11 -26.79
CA CYS A 36 -6.77 -5.06 -25.69
C CYS A 36 -5.29 -5.18 -25.30
N GLU A 37 -5.00 -5.80 -24.16
CA GLU A 37 -3.63 -5.94 -23.64
C GLU A 37 -2.70 -6.65 -24.63
N THR A 38 -3.13 -7.77 -25.21
CA THR A 38 -2.34 -8.52 -26.21
C THR A 38 -2.03 -7.70 -27.46
N TRP A 39 -3.00 -6.93 -27.96
CA TRP A 39 -2.80 -6.09 -29.13
C TRP A 39 -1.86 -4.91 -28.83
N LEU A 40 -2.02 -4.25 -27.68
CA LEU A 40 -1.12 -3.17 -27.28
C LEU A 40 0.29 -3.68 -26.98
N ALA A 41 0.42 -4.89 -26.44
CA ALA A 41 1.69 -5.53 -26.15
C ALA A 41 2.48 -5.82 -27.43
N SER A 42 1.83 -6.20 -28.55
CA SER A 42 2.54 -6.42 -29.82
C SER A 42 3.17 -5.14 -30.38
N LEU A 43 2.60 -3.97 -30.08
CA LEU A 43 3.12 -2.67 -30.53
C LEU A 43 4.09 -2.04 -29.53
N ARG A 44 3.82 -2.16 -28.23
CA ARG A 44 4.57 -1.45 -27.17
C ARG A 44 5.56 -2.32 -26.42
N GLY A 45 5.44 -3.64 -26.55
CA GLY A 45 6.25 -4.63 -25.84
C GLY A 45 6.28 -4.35 -24.33
N ARG A 46 7.48 -4.36 -23.76
CA ARG A 46 7.74 -4.12 -22.33
C ARG A 46 7.21 -2.79 -21.79
N LYS A 47 6.89 -1.81 -22.64
CA LYS A 47 6.31 -0.53 -22.17
C LYS A 47 4.88 -0.68 -21.63
N LEU A 48 4.22 -1.83 -21.85
CA LEU A 48 2.91 -2.14 -21.27
C LEU A 48 3.00 -2.77 -19.87
N LEU A 49 4.20 -3.16 -19.42
CA LEU A 49 4.39 -3.79 -18.09
C LEU A 49 4.07 -2.85 -16.93
N TYR A 50 4.17 -1.52 -17.14
CA TYR A 50 3.88 -0.52 -16.13
C TYR A 50 2.60 0.24 -16.45
N PRO A 51 1.85 0.67 -15.41
CA PRO A 51 0.70 1.56 -15.58
C PRO A 51 1.03 2.80 -16.40
N ARG A 52 0.09 3.24 -17.24
CA ARG A 52 0.33 4.27 -18.28
C ARG A 52 0.66 5.65 -17.72
N ASP A 53 0.16 5.97 -16.52
CA ASP A 53 0.40 7.22 -15.80
C ASP A 53 1.32 6.99 -14.59
N TYR A 54 2.35 6.17 -14.80
CA TYR A 54 3.36 5.85 -13.80
C TYR A 54 3.87 7.12 -13.09
N SER A 55 3.97 7.06 -11.76
CA SER A 55 4.24 8.19 -10.85
C SER A 55 3.09 9.15 -10.58
N PHE A 56 1.89 8.98 -11.14
CA PHE A 56 0.70 9.75 -10.77
C PHE A 56 -0.50 8.87 -10.37
N VAL A 57 -0.38 7.57 -10.55
CA VAL A 57 -1.42 6.59 -10.20
C VAL A 57 -0.85 5.47 -9.34
N THR A 58 -1.73 4.89 -8.53
CA THR A 58 -1.49 3.60 -7.86
C THR A 58 -2.41 2.58 -8.53
N ALA A 59 -1.83 1.52 -9.09
CA ALA A 59 -2.59 0.43 -9.70
C ALA A 59 -2.65 -0.75 -8.71
N GLY A 60 -3.86 -1.23 -8.43
CA GLY A 60 -4.08 -2.45 -7.65
C GLY A 60 -4.30 -3.68 -8.54
N SER A 61 -4.22 -4.88 -7.96
CA SER A 61 -4.65 -6.09 -8.65
C SER A 61 -6.18 -6.14 -8.78
N ALA A 62 -6.70 -6.68 -9.88
CA ALA A 62 -8.13 -6.95 -10.04
C ALA A 62 -8.61 -8.20 -9.26
N ASN A 63 -7.78 -8.75 -8.38
CA ASN A 63 -8.14 -9.92 -7.58
C ASN A 63 -9.12 -9.51 -6.47
N THR A 64 -10.40 -9.73 -6.73
CA THR A 64 -11.52 -9.46 -5.82
C THR A 64 -12.04 -10.73 -5.15
N THR A 65 -11.41 -11.89 -5.38
CA THR A 65 -11.95 -13.16 -4.92
C THR A 65 -11.72 -13.35 -3.42
N HIS A 66 -12.76 -13.80 -2.73
CA HIS A 66 -12.78 -14.06 -1.29
C HIS A 66 -12.26 -15.46 -0.94
N VAL A 67 -11.75 -16.22 -1.92
CA VAL A 67 -11.20 -17.56 -1.68
C VAL A 67 -9.93 -17.41 -0.85
N GLY A 68 -10.07 -17.58 0.47
CA GLY A 68 -9.03 -17.31 1.47
C GLY A 68 -9.57 -16.50 2.66
N VAL A 69 -8.66 -15.87 3.42
CA VAL A 69 -9.02 -14.95 4.51
C VAL A 69 -9.38 -13.58 3.91
N SER A 70 -10.67 -13.26 3.89
CA SER A 70 -11.19 -11.95 3.49
C SER A 70 -11.83 -11.27 4.70
N TYR A 71 -11.68 -9.95 4.83
CA TYR A 71 -12.37 -9.17 5.87
C TYR A 71 -13.90 -9.36 5.83
N ASN A 72 -14.46 -9.65 4.65
CA ASN A 72 -15.89 -9.92 4.49
C ASN A 72 -16.35 -11.20 5.20
N SER A 73 -15.44 -12.15 5.41
CA SER A 73 -15.69 -13.43 6.08
C SER A 73 -15.46 -13.36 7.59
N ILE A 74 -14.90 -12.26 8.10
CA ILE A 74 -14.63 -12.08 9.52
C ILE A 74 -15.89 -11.54 10.21
N ARG A 75 -16.23 -12.13 11.35
CA ARG A 75 -17.24 -11.63 12.28
C ARG A 75 -16.57 -11.45 13.64
N ILE A 76 -16.79 -10.30 14.26
CA ILE A 76 -16.27 -9.99 15.61
C ILE A 76 -17.46 -10.08 16.55
N ASP A 77 -17.42 -11.04 17.46
CA ASP A 77 -18.37 -11.16 18.57
C ASP A 77 -17.66 -10.74 19.87
N GLY A 78 -17.96 -9.52 20.33
CA GLY A 78 -17.23 -8.89 21.43
C GLY A 78 -17.55 -9.45 22.82
N TYR A 79 -18.67 -10.15 23.00
CA TYR A 79 -19.13 -10.58 24.33
C TYR A 79 -18.68 -12.00 24.70
N LEU A 80 -18.21 -12.79 23.73
CA LEU A 80 -18.04 -14.23 23.91
C LEU A 80 -16.87 -14.60 24.86
N TYR A 81 -15.88 -13.74 25.01
CA TYR A 81 -14.64 -14.01 25.74
C TYR A 81 -14.37 -13.06 26.92
N GLY A 82 -15.23 -12.07 27.17
CA GLY A 82 -15.02 -11.06 28.21
C GLY A 82 -13.94 -10.02 27.89
N ALA A 83 -13.68 -9.10 28.82
CA ALA A 83 -12.71 -8.01 28.66
C ALA A 83 -11.29 -8.43 29.06
N HIS A 84 -10.34 -8.28 28.13
CA HIS A 84 -8.92 -8.56 28.33
C HIS A 84 -8.06 -7.37 27.92
N GLY A 85 -6.85 -7.25 28.50
CA GLY A 85 -5.90 -6.19 28.13
C GLY A 85 -6.23 -4.80 28.69
N LEU A 86 -7.03 -4.73 29.75
CA LEU A 86 -7.37 -3.47 30.42
C LEU A 86 -6.13 -2.82 31.05
N PRO A 87 -6.03 -1.47 31.02
CA PRO A 87 -5.03 -0.72 31.77
C PRO A 87 -4.97 -1.13 33.24
N LYS A 88 -3.76 -1.05 33.84
CA LYS A 88 -3.57 -1.36 35.26
C LYS A 88 -4.48 -0.50 36.12
N GLY A 89 -5.18 -1.13 37.06
CA GLY A 89 -6.07 -0.45 38.00
C GLY A 89 -7.53 -0.38 37.56
N LEU A 90 -7.87 -0.82 36.34
CA LEU A 90 -9.26 -0.92 35.87
C LEU A 90 -9.82 -2.32 36.07
N THR A 91 -11.11 -2.39 36.37
CA THR A 91 -11.88 -3.63 36.44
C THR A 91 -12.50 -3.98 35.10
N ASN A 92 -12.99 -5.21 34.96
CA ASN A 92 -13.78 -5.64 33.80
C ASN A 92 -15.28 -5.31 33.95
N SER A 93 -15.63 -4.39 34.84
CA SER A 93 -17.01 -3.91 35.00
C SER A 93 -17.39 -2.93 33.88
N GLU A 94 -18.70 -2.75 33.70
CA GLU A 94 -19.26 -1.83 32.70
C GLU A 94 -18.85 -0.37 32.95
N ASP A 95 -18.61 0.01 34.23
CA ASP A 95 -18.17 1.35 34.62
C ASP A 95 -16.75 1.67 34.13
N ASP A 96 -15.87 0.66 34.08
CA ASP A 96 -14.47 0.80 33.65
C ASP A 96 -14.27 0.47 32.16
N CYS A 97 -15.12 -0.36 31.56
CA CYS A 97 -15.07 -0.76 30.16
C CYS A 97 -15.71 0.27 29.21
N ILE A 98 -15.35 1.54 29.38
CA ILE A 98 -15.85 2.67 28.61
C ILE A 98 -14.86 3.12 27.54
N PHE A 99 -15.36 3.68 26.43
CA PHE A 99 -14.53 4.12 25.30
C PHE A 99 -13.37 5.09 25.67
N PRO A 100 -13.48 5.99 26.68
CA PRO A 100 -12.38 6.88 27.04
C PRO A 100 -11.16 6.16 27.63
N ASN A 101 -11.34 4.95 28.17
CA ASN A 101 -10.26 4.15 28.74
C ASN A 101 -9.51 3.31 27.69
N VAL A 102 -9.98 3.30 26.44
CA VAL A 102 -9.35 2.57 25.35
C VAL A 102 -8.08 3.29 24.91
N SER A 103 -6.96 2.56 24.93
CA SER A 103 -5.70 3.01 24.32
C SER A 103 -5.48 2.32 22.99
N LEU A 104 -5.07 3.09 21.99
CA LEU A 104 -4.63 2.62 20.68
C LEU A 104 -3.10 2.50 20.60
N GLU A 105 -2.40 2.87 21.67
CA GLU A 105 -0.95 2.83 21.72
C GLU A 105 -0.45 1.39 21.80
N GLY A 106 0.71 1.14 21.22
CA GLY A 106 1.31 -0.18 21.26
C GLY A 106 2.76 -0.19 20.80
N GLU A 107 3.30 -1.38 20.64
CA GLU A 107 4.66 -1.58 20.15
C GLU A 107 4.78 -2.83 19.28
N PHE A 108 5.75 -2.83 18.39
CA PHE A 108 6.12 -3.99 17.58
C PHE A 108 7.64 -4.14 17.48
N GLY A 109 8.08 -5.30 16.99
CA GLY A 109 9.49 -5.66 16.87
C GLY A 109 9.96 -6.62 17.97
N GLN A 110 10.94 -7.46 17.64
CA GLN A 110 11.45 -8.49 18.55
C GLN A 110 12.59 -7.96 19.41
N LYS A 111 13.66 -7.44 18.78
CA LYS A 111 14.85 -6.89 19.45
C LYS A 111 14.74 -5.39 19.70
N VAL A 112 14.37 -4.64 18.67
CA VAL A 112 14.12 -3.20 18.74
C VAL A 112 12.62 -3.01 18.81
N LYS A 113 12.15 -2.39 19.89
CA LYS A 113 10.74 -2.08 20.10
C LYS A 113 10.42 -0.72 19.50
N THR A 114 9.56 -0.70 18.49
CA THR A 114 9.04 0.53 17.91
C THR A 114 7.66 0.79 18.48
N LYS A 115 7.48 1.94 19.12
CA LYS A 115 6.19 2.36 19.70
C LYS A 115 5.37 3.16 18.69
N PHE A 116 4.04 3.09 18.82
CA PHE A 116 3.09 3.87 18.05
C PHE A 116 1.92 4.33 18.92
N LYS A 117 1.25 5.41 18.52
CA LYS A 117 0.04 5.92 19.17
C LYS A 117 -1.24 5.37 18.56
N VAL A 118 -1.19 5.01 17.27
CA VAL A 118 -2.33 4.47 16.52
C VAL A 118 -1.86 3.25 15.72
N PRO A 119 -2.61 2.13 15.70
CA PRO A 119 -2.17 0.85 15.14
C PRO A 119 -2.36 0.79 13.62
N ILE A 120 -1.91 1.82 12.92
CA ILE A 120 -1.86 1.88 11.46
C ILE A 120 -0.46 2.30 11.05
N MET A 121 0.02 1.81 9.92
CA MET A 121 1.31 2.21 9.36
C MET A 121 1.19 2.37 7.85
N THR A 122 2.09 3.14 7.26
CA THR A 122 2.20 3.17 5.81
C THR A 122 2.83 1.88 5.28
N GLY A 123 2.55 1.53 4.03
CA GLY A 123 3.40 0.59 3.30
C GLY A 123 4.80 1.17 3.08
N ALA A 124 5.71 0.35 2.53
CA ALA A 124 7.05 0.78 2.16
C ALA A 124 7.02 1.71 0.93
N LEU A 125 7.19 3.02 1.13
CA LEU A 125 7.07 4.01 0.07
C LEU A 125 8.47 4.38 -0.47
N GLY A 126 8.85 3.90 -1.66
CA GLY A 126 10.21 4.17 -2.14
C GLY A 126 10.50 4.04 -3.63
N SER A 127 9.84 3.15 -4.35
CA SER A 127 10.24 2.80 -5.74
C SER A 127 9.59 3.65 -6.84
N THR A 128 8.94 4.75 -6.47
CA THR A 128 8.19 5.64 -7.37
C THR A 128 8.32 7.11 -6.95
N PHE A 129 8.27 8.04 -7.91
CA PHE A 129 8.37 9.47 -7.60
C PHE A 129 7.13 10.03 -6.91
N ILE A 130 5.98 9.35 -6.98
CA ILE A 130 4.76 9.79 -6.29
C ILE A 130 4.93 9.76 -4.77
N ALA A 131 5.67 8.78 -4.26
CA ALA A 131 6.03 8.67 -2.85
C ALA A 131 6.91 9.85 -2.42
N ALA A 132 7.91 10.22 -3.23
CA ALA A 132 8.75 11.38 -2.94
C ALA A 132 7.96 12.69 -2.98
N LYS A 133 7.04 12.84 -3.95
CA LYS A 133 6.20 14.03 -4.11
C LYS A 133 5.33 14.30 -2.88
N TYR A 134 4.70 13.27 -2.31
CA TYR A 134 3.81 13.42 -1.15
C TYR A 134 4.49 13.08 0.19
N TRP A 135 5.79 12.78 0.19
CA TRP A 135 6.49 12.34 1.39
C TRP A 135 6.34 13.33 2.54
N GLU A 136 6.49 14.62 2.27
CA GLU A 136 6.42 15.65 3.30
C GLU A 136 5.08 15.63 4.04
N SER A 137 3.97 15.59 3.30
CA SER A 137 2.63 15.49 3.90
C SER A 137 2.46 14.21 4.72
N PHE A 138 2.92 13.06 4.20
CA PHE A 138 2.84 11.79 4.93
C PHE A 138 3.71 11.78 6.18
N ALA A 139 4.95 12.24 6.09
CA ALA A 139 5.90 12.23 7.20
C ALA A 139 5.46 13.18 8.32
N ILE A 140 4.99 14.39 7.97
CA ILE A 140 4.46 15.34 8.95
C ILE A 140 3.21 14.78 9.63
N GLY A 141 2.24 14.29 8.85
CA GLY A 141 1.02 13.70 9.40
C GLY A 141 1.31 12.48 10.28
N ALA A 142 2.23 11.62 9.84
CA ALA A 142 2.64 10.44 10.59
C ALA A 142 3.31 10.80 11.92
N ALA A 143 4.20 11.80 11.91
CA ALA A 143 4.87 12.27 13.10
C ALA A 143 3.89 12.85 14.12
N LEU A 144 2.98 13.73 13.68
CA LEU A 144 2.01 14.39 14.54
C LEU A 144 0.99 13.40 15.14
N VAL A 145 0.48 12.46 14.33
CA VAL A 145 -0.50 11.45 14.78
C VAL A 145 0.16 10.33 15.57
N GLY A 146 1.45 10.09 15.37
CA GLY A 146 2.19 9.01 16.02
C GLY A 146 1.98 7.65 15.35
N ILE A 147 1.88 7.61 14.02
CA ILE A 147 1.84 6.36 13.26
C ILE A 147 3.22 6.05 12.67
N PRO A 148 3.63 4.77 12.57
CA PRO A 148 4.84 4.41 11.87
C PRO A 148 4.74 4.72 10.37
N ILE A 149 5.78 5.37 9.82
CA ILE A 149 5.97 5.56 8.39
C ILE A 149 7.18 4.77 7.92
N VAL A 150 7.06 4.12 6.76
CA VAL A 150 8.09 3.21 6.24
C VAL A 150 8.72 3.79 4.98
N VAL A 151 10.02 4.05 5.06
CA VAL A 151 10.85 4.40 3.90
C VAL A 151 11.09 3.13 3.08
N GLY A 152 10.74 3.14 1.79
CA GLY A 152 10.93 1.98 0.93
C GLY A 152 12.40 1.68 0.64
N GLU A 153 12.71 0.40 0.40
CA GLU A 153 14.09 -0.10 0.23
C GLU A 153 14.84 0.59 -0.92
N ASN A 154 14.15 0.92 -2.02
CA ASN A 154 14.76 1.42 -3.24
C ASN A 154 14.91 2.95 -3.28
N VAL A 155 14.62 3.67 -2.19
CA VAL A 155 14.73 5.15 -2.16
C VAL A 155 16.11 5.61 -2.60
N VAL A 156 17.16 4.95 -2.08
CA VAL A 156 18.55 5.31 -2.41
C VAL A 156 18.89 4.93 -3.86
N GLY A 157 18.34 3.82 -4.37
CA GLY A 157 18.61 3.35 -5.73
C GLY A 157 18.01 4.24 -6.83
N ILE A 158 16.93 4.96 -6.53
CA ILE A 158 16.30 5.91 -7.48
C ILE A 158 16.72 7.37 -7.27
N ASP A 159 17.48 7.65 -6.21
CA ASP A 159 17.98 8.99 -5.91
C ASP A 159 19.12 9.34 -6.86
N LYS A 160 18.87 10.28 -7.78
CA LYS A 160 19.84 10.75 -8.77
C LYS A 160 21.05 11.46 -8.15
N GLN A 161 20.95 11.88 -6.88
CA GLN A 161 22.01 12.56 -6.14
C GLN A 161 22.70 11.63 -5.14
N ALA A 162 22.29 10.36 -5.07
CA ALA A 162 22.97 9.38 -4.25
C ALA A 162 24.37 9.07 -4.80
N VAL A 163 25.32 8.89 -3.89
CA VAL A 163 26.69 8.47 -4.22
C VAL A 163 26.89 7.10 -3.62
N ILE A 164 27.17 6.12 -4.48
CA ILE A 164 27.42 4.73 -4.09
C ILE A 164 28.83 4.37 -4.58
N GLU A 165 29.72 4.06 -3.64
CA GLU A 165 31.11 3.70 -3.91
C GLU A 165 31.40 2.34 -3.29
N ASN A 166 31.99 1.42 -4.05
CA ASN A 166 32.35 0.07 -3.59
C ASN A 166 31.15 -0.68 -2.94
N GLY A 167 29.95 -0.51 -3.50
CA GLY A 167 28.72 -1.11 -3.00
C GLY A 167 28.19 -0.52 -1.69
N LYS A 168 28.77 0.60 -1.21
CA LYS A 168 28.32 1.30 0.00
C LYS A 168 27.78 2.68 -0.33
N ILE A 169 26.71 3.05 0.38
CA ILE A 169 26.12 4.39 0.29
C ILE A 169 27.04 5.38 0.98
N LYS A 170 27.50 6.40 0.26
CA LYS A 170 28.28 7.53 0.78
C LYS A 170 27.42 8.77 1.01
N LYS A 171 26.42 8.98 0.16
CA LYS A 171 25.49 10.11 0.22
C LYS A 171 24.12 9.63 -0.25
N ALA A 172 23.05 9.97 0.46
CA ALA A 172 21.68 9.65 0.06
C ALA A 172 20.72 10.80 0.45
N PRO A 173 20.76 11.93 -0.29
CA PRO A 173 20.02 13.14 0.07
C PRO A 173 18.51 12.91 0.22
N GLU A 174 17.89 12.07 -0.60
CA GLU A 174 16.47 11.76 -0.46
C GLU A 174 16.17 10.94 0.79
N LEU A 175 17.03 9.99 1.17
CA LEU A 175 16.85 9.24 2.42
C LEU A 175 17.00 10.18 3.63
N ASP A 176 18.03 11.01 3.63
CA ASP A 176 18.29 11.98 4.69
C ASP A 176 17.11 12.94 4.84
N LYS A 177 16.67 13.55 3.73
CA LYS A 177 15.49 14.43 3.71
C LYS A 177 14.29 13.76 4.34
N ARG A 178 14.00 12.51 3.95
CA ARG A 178 12.82 11.77 4.42
C ARG A 178 12.83 11.56 5.94
N ILE A 179 13.97 11.18 6.48
CA ILE A 179 14.18 10.99 7.92
C ILE A 179 14.06 12.33 8.65
N GLN A 180 14.75 13.36 8.16
CA GLN A 180 14.76 14.68 8.79
C GLN A 180 13.39 15.34 8.79
N THR A 181 12.60 15.17 7.73
CA THR A 181 11.22 15.68 7.68
C THR A 181 10.36 15.03 8.76
N PHE A 182 10.46 13.72 8.99
CA PHE A 182 9.71 13.07 10.06
C PHE A 182 10.17 13.55 11.44
N LEU A 183 11.49 13.50 11.71
CA LEU A 183 12.07 13.85 13.01
C LEU A 183 11.87 15.32 13.41
N ARG A 184 11.65 16.21 12.44
CA ARG A 184 11.34 17.62 12.72
C ARG A 184 10.00 17.79 13.47
N TYR A 185 9.04 16.88 13.28
CA TYR A 185 7.68 17.00 13.82
C TYR A 185 7.30 15.90 14.81
N PHE A 186 8.20 14.94 15.04
CA PHE A 186 8.02 13.83 15.97
C PHE A 186 8.42 14.24 17.39
#